data_AF-A0A932HZ69-F1
#
_entry.id   AF-A0A932HZ69-F1
#
_cell.length_a   1.000
_cell.length_b   1.000
_cell.length_c   1.000
_cell.angle_alpha   90.00
_cell.angle_beta   90.00
_cell.angle_gamma   90.00
#
_symmetry.space_group_name_H-M   'P 1'
#
loop_
_entity.id
_entity.type
_entity.pdbx_description
1 polymer ?
#
loop_
_entity_poly.entity_id
_entity_poly.type
_entity_poly.pdbx_seq_one_letter_code
_entity_poly.pdbx_strand_id
1 'polypeptide(L)' 'MQSRFHAWRAISGFVLGLILLAAPAVQAPAQEAARLKEGEKAPVFEIQGFSSESLIGKKHLLLVFYRGHF' A
#
# COMPACT_ATOMS: atom_id res chain seq x y z
N MET A 1 31.11 -20.07 38.19
CA MET A 1 29.74 -20.40 37.72
C MET A 1 29.20 -19.27 36.82
N GLN A 2 29.74 -19.07 35.61
CA GLN A 2 29.28 -17.99 34.69
C GLN A 2 28.89 -18.49 33.28
N SER A 3 28.96 -19.80 33.02
CA SER A 3 28.83 -20.35 31.66
C SER A 3 27.38 -20.65 31.20
N ARG A 4 26.34 -20.33 31.99
CA ARG A 4 24.95 -20.70 31.66
C ARG A 4 24.09 -19.56 31.12
N PHE A 5 24.55 -18.31 31.24
CA PHE A 5 23.79 -17.13 30.80
C PHE A 5 23.88 -16.85 29.29
N HIS A 6 24.92 -17.35 28.61
CA HIS A 6 25.06 -17.17 27.16
C HIS A 6 24.15 -18.09 26.34
N ALA A 7 23.84 -19.29 26.85
CA ALA A 7 22.99 -20.26 26.14
C ALA A 7 21.54 -19.75 25.98
N TRP A 8 21.01 -19.03 26.96
CA TRP A 8 19.65 -18.47 26.90
C TRP A 8 19.50 -17.31 25.93
N ARG A 9 20.54 -16.49 25.74
CA ARG A 9 20.51 -15.36 24.79
C ARG A 9 20.51 -15.85 23.34
N ALA A 10 21.22 -16.94 23.06
CA ALA A 10 21.24 -17.57 21.74
C ALA A 10 19.87 -18.14 21.33
N ILE A 11 19.17 -18.79 22.27
CA ILE A 11 17.84 -19.38 22.01
C ILE A 11 16.81 -18.29 21.72
N SER A 12 16.82 -17.18 22.48
CA SER A 12 15.92 -16.04 22.23
C SER A 12 16.14 -15.39 20.86
N GLY A 13 17.40 -15.21 20.43
CA GLY A 13 17.70 -14.67 19.11
C GLY A 13 17.27 -15.61 17.97
N PHE A 14 17.41 -16.92 18.18
CA PHE A 14 17.02 -17.93 17.20
C PHE A 14 15.50 -18.01 17.02
N VAL A 15 14.74 -17.91 18.12
CA VAL A 15 13.27 -17.87 18.08
C VAL A 15 12.77 -16.59 17.39
N LEU A 16 13.37 -15.43 17.66
CA LEU A 16 13.01 -14.18 16.99
C LEU A 16 13.29 -14.23 15.47
N GLY A 17 14.41 -14.84 15.07
CA GLY A 17 14.74 -15.05 13.66
C GLY A 17 13.76 -15.99 12.94
N LEU A 18 13.32 -17.07 13.60
CA LEU A 18 12.30 -17.97 13.06
C LEU A 18 10.93 -17.29 12.91
N ILE A 19 10.55 -16.40 13.83
CA ILE A 19 9.29 -15.65 13.75
C ILE A 19 9.32 -14.66 12.58
N LEU A 20 10.45 -14.00 12.33
CA LEU A 20 10.62 -13.10 11.18
C LEU A 20 10.60 -13.82 9.83
N LEU A 21 11.13 -15.04 9.75
CA LEU A 21 11.07 -15.89 8.56
C LEU A 21 9.68 -16.47 8.28
N ALA A 22 8.87 -16.65 9.33
CA ALA A 22 7.50 -17.15 9.23
C ALA A 22 6.46 -16.05 9.02
N ALA A 23 6.86 -14.77 9.01
CA ALA A 23 5.95 -13.69 8.67
C ALA A 23 5.53 -13.88 7.20
N PRO A 24 4.25 -14.15 6.91
CA PRO A 24 3.79 -14.13 5.53
C PRO A 24 4.09 -12.73 5.01
N ALA A 25 4.88 -12.64 3.95
CA ALA A 25 5.00 -11.42 3.18
C ALA A 25 3.60 -11.11 2.69
N VAL A 26 2.86 -10.27 3.43
CA VAL A 26 1.61 -9.67 2.98
C VAL A 26 2.03 -8.73 1.86
N GLN A 27 2.22 -9.33 0.68
CA GLN A 27 2.37 -8.59 -0.56
C GLN A 27 1.05 -7.85 -0.72
N ALA A 28 1.08 -6.55 -0.44
CA ALA A 28 -0.01 -5.68 -0.82
C ALA A 28 -0.28 -5.98 -2.30
N PRO A 29 -1.54 -6.28 -2.68
CA PRO A 29 -1.84 -6.53 -4.08
C PRO A 29 -1.34 -5.31 -4.83
N ALA A 30 -0.45 -5.53 -5.80
CA ALA A 30 -0.10 -4.50 -6.75
C ALA A 30 -1.40 -4.13 -7.46
N GLN A 31 -2.07 -3.08 -6.97
CA GLN A 31 -3.24 -2.51 -7.62
C GLN A 31 -2.73 -1.94 -8.93
N GLU A 32 -2.82 -2.75 -9.98
CA GLU A 32 -2.51 -2.33 -11.32
C GLU A 32 -3.46 -1.19 -11.66
N ALA A 33 -2.90 0.01 -11.83
CA ALA A 33 -3.68 1.17 -12.24
C ALA A 33 -4.34 0.82 -13.58
N ALA A 34 -5.67 0.85 -13.61
CA ALA A 34 -6.42 0.61 -14.83
C ALA A 34 -5.89 1.55 -15.92
N ARG A 35 -5.32 0.96 -16.98
CA ARG A 35 -4.75 1.73 -18.09
C ARG A 35 -5.91 2.29 -18.90
N LEU A 36 -6.25 3.56 -18.65
CA LEU A 36 -7.29 4.29 -19.36
C LEU A 36 -6.97 4.32 -20.86
N LYS A 37 -7.93 3.96 -21.71
CA LYS A 37 -7.77 4.04 -23.16
C LYS A 37 -8.10 5.45 -23.65
N GLU A 38 -7.40 5.89 -24.69
CA GLU A 38 -7.73 7.17 -25.33
C GLU A 38 -9.13 7.11 -25.92
N GLY A 39 -9.93 8.17 -25.72
CA GLY A 39 -11.33 8.25 -26.12
C GLY A 39 -12.32 7.56 -25.17
N GLU A 40 -11.84 6.85 -24.15
CA GLU A 40 -12.69 6.32 -23.10
C GLU A 40 -13.21 7.46 -22.22
N LYS A 41 -14.49 7.40 -21.82
CA LYS A 41 -15.04 8.39 -20.90
C LYS A 41 -14.36 8.24 -19.54
N ALA A 42 -13.94 9.37 -18.96
CA ALA A 42 -13.44 9.39 -17.60
C ALA A 42 -14.51 8.84 -16.64
N PRO A 43 -14.12 8.05 -15.61
CA PRO A 43 -15.06 7.53 -14.63
C PRO A 43 -15.68 8.68 -13.83
N VAL A 44 -16.95 8.50 -13.44
CA VAL A 44 -17.65 9.42 -12.55
C VAL A 44 -17.26 9.08 -11.12
N PHE A 45 -16.92 10.10 -10.32
CA PHE A 45 -16.55 9.94 -8.92
C PHE A 45 -17.10 11.08 -8.05
N GLU A 46 -17.32 10.75 -6.79
CA GLU A 46 -17.69 11.72 -5.75
C GLU A 46 -16.72 11.59 -4.56
N ILE A 47 -16.10 12.70 -4.16
CA ILE A 47 -15.11 12.72 -3.07
C ILE A 47 -15.39 13.94 -2.20
N GLN A 48 -15.71 13.72 -0.92
CA GLN A 48 -15.94 14.81 0.05
C GLN A 48 -16.97 15.86 -0.44
N GLY A 49 -18.04 15.43 -1.12
CA GLY A 49 -19.07 16.31 -1.68
C GLY A 49 -18.70 16.99 -3.00
N PHE A 50 -17.51 16.73 -3.54
CA PHE A 50 -17.17 17.09 -4.91
C PHE A 50 -17.64 16.00 -5.88
N SER A 51 -18.50 16.36 -6.85
CA SER A 51 -18.89 15.49 -7.96
C SER A 51 -18.12 15.82 -9.25
N SER A 52 -17.56 14.80 -9.89
CA SER A 52 -16.85 14.93 -11.16
C SER A 52 -17.77 15.34 -12.32
N GLU A 53 -19.10 15.26 -12.17
CA GLU A 53 -20.04 15.74 -13.19
C GLU A 53 -19.92 17.25 -13.41
N SER A 54 -19.50 18.00 -12.39
CA SER A 54 -19.22 19.44 -12.51
C SER A 54 -18.07 19.77 -13.48
N LEU A 55 -17.26 18.77 -13.83
CA LEU A 55 -16.15 18.88 -14.78
C LEU A 55 -16.56 18.60 -16.23
N ILE A 56 -17.80 18.15 -16.47
CA ILE A 56 -18.29 17.85 -17.82
C ILE A 56 -18.25 19.13 -18.68
N GLY A 57 -17.68 19.02 -19.87
CA GLY A 57 -17.54 20.13 -20.82
C GLY A 57 -16.36 21.08 -20.56
N LYS A 58 -15.65 20.93 -19.43
CA LYS A 58 -14.41 21.67 -19.16
C LYS A 58 -13.26 21.03 -19.96
N LYS A 59 -12.34 21.86 -20.47
CA LYS A 59 -11.19 21.42 -21.29
C LYS A 59 -9.90 21.51 -20.48
N HIS A 60 -8.87 20.76 -20.89
CA HIS A 60 -7.53 20.77 -20.28
C HIS A 60 -7.50 20.42 -18.78
N LEU A 61 -8.23 19.37 -18.39
CA LEU A 61 -8.25 18.88 -17.01
C LEU A 61 -7.09 17.90 -16.76
N LEU A 62 -6.41 18.07 -15.63
CA LEU A 62 -5.44 17.11 -15.09
C LEU A 62 -5.97 16.58 -13.76
N LEU A 63 -6.21 15.28 -13.67
CA LEU A 63 -6.66 14.60 -12.47
C LEU A 63 -5.49 13.82 -11.87
N VAL A 64 -5.13 14.13 -10.62
CA VAL A 64 -4.04 13.47 -9.91
C VAL A 64 -4.61 12.77 -8.69
N PHE A 65 -4.56 11.44 -8.68
CA PHE A 65 -4.95 10.62 -7.55
C PHE A 65 -3.71 10.28 -6.74
N TYR A 66 -3.59 10.85 -5.55
CA TYR A 66 -2.49 10.59 -4.65
C TYR A 66 -3.01 10.01 -3.33
N ARG A 67 -2.38 8.94 -2.86
CA ARG A 67 -2.62 8.37 -1.53
C ARG A 67 -1.34 8.58 -0.72
N GLY A 68 -1.34 9.60 0.14
CA GLY A 68 -0.25 9.88 1.06
C GLY A 68 -0.27 8.94 2.26
N HIS A 69 0.90 8.47 2.67
CA HIS A 69 1.14 7.99 4.03
C HIS A 69 1.43 9.24 4.88
N PHE A 70 0.44 9.68 5.67
CA PHE A 70 0.66 10.65 6.74
C PHE A 70 0.95 9.91 8.05
#